data_AF-A0A248UEU1-F1
#
_entry.id   AF-A0A248UEU1-F1
#
_cell.length_a   1.000
_cell.length_b   1.000
_cell.length_c   1.000
_cell.angle_alpha   90.00
_cell.angle_beta   90.00
_cell.angle_gamma   90.00
#
_symmetry.space_group_name_H-M   'P 1'
#
loop_
_entity.id
_entity.type
_entity.pdbx_description
1 polymer ?
#
loop_
_entity_poly.entity_id
_entity_poly.type
_entity_poly.pdbx_seq_one_letter_code
_entity_poly.pdbx_strand_id
1 'polypeptide(L)'
;MRQGAQSPAAERKALRAAVALFEQRSTAAIGVRDKPRMQFGKARIKGQMDCIDESTNTDNFIRYLDSRGWLKHHAPVRKSARGSFFDGRYPHWTAVIQAKDSERWAVDSWYEAGGGPPDIMPLADWKRRGYGGER
;
A
#
# COMPACT_ATOMS: atom_id res chain seq x y z
N MET A 1 1.09 -12.78 10.84
CA MET A 1 -0.14 -13.27 10.16
C MET A 1 -1.00 -14.20 11.01
N ARG A 2 -0.48 -15.13 11.84
CA ARG A 2 -1.33 -16.04 12.66
C ARG A 2 -2.42 -15.34 13.50
N GLN A 3 -2.06 -14.25 14.20
CA GLN A 3 -3.03 -13.44 14.96
C GLN A 3 -4.09 -12.78 14.05
N GLY A 4 -3.76 -12.52 12.79
CA GLY A 4 -4.68 -11.94 11.81
C GLY A 4 -5.81 -12.88 11.41
N ALA A 5 -5.65 -14.19 11.58
CA ALA A 5 -6.68 -15.17 11.23
C ALA A 5 -7.94 -15.07 12.10
N GLN A 6 -7.89 -14.34 13.22
CA GLN A 6 -9.00 -14.26 14.19
C GLN A 6 -10.21 -13.48 13.67
N SER A 7 -9.99 -12.44 12.85
CA SER A 7 -11.07 -11.63 12.26
C SER A 7 -10.57 -10.81 11.08
N PRO A 8 -11.46 -10.32 10.18
CA PRO A 8 -11.05 -9.42 9.11
C PRO A 8 -10.30 -8.18 9.61
N ALA A 9 -10.74 -7.58 10.72
CA ALA A 9 -10.05 -6.42 11.31
C ALA A 9 -8.65 -6.78 11.85
N ALA A 10 -8.51 -7.94 12.50
CA ALA A 10 -7.21 -8.43 12.98
C ALA A 10 -6.26 -8.72 11.80
N GLU A 11 -6.79 -9.25 10.69
CA GLU A 11 -6.01 -9.50 9.48
C GLU A 11 -5.46 -8.20 8.89
N ARG A 12 -6.30 -7.16 8.77
CA ARG A 12 -5.86 -5.84 8.30
C ARG A 12 -4.78 -5.24 9.21
N LYS A 13 -4.92 -5.37 10.53
CA LYS A 13 -3.88 -4.92 11.49
C LYS A 13 -2.58 -5.71 11.32
N ALA A 14 -2.66 -7.02 11.15
CA ALA A 14 -1.50 -7.88 10.92
C ALA A 14 -0.83 -7.58 9.57
N LEU A 15 -1.63 -7.29 8.54
CA LEU A 15 -1.14 -6.94 7.21
C LEU A 15 -0.40 -5.59 7.23
N ARG A 16 -0.94 -4.58 7.92
CA ARG A 16 -0.26 -3.29 8.13
C ARG A 16 1.13 -3.48 8.72
N ALA A 17 1.27 -4.33 9.74
CA ALA A 17 2.56 -4.62 10.34
C ALA A 17 3.49 -5.43 9.40
N ALA A 18 2.92 -6.37 8.64
CA ALA A 18 3.69 -7.21 7.72
C ALA A 18 4.28 -6.40 6.55
N VAL A 19 3.53 -5.48 5.95
CA VAL A 19 4.01 -4.62 4.87
C VAL A 19 5.12 -3.68 5.38
N ALA A 20 4.93 -3.04 6.53
CA ALA A 20 5.95 -2.18 7.14
C ALA A 20 7.27 -2.94 7.38
N LEU A 21 7.16 -4.17 7.92
CA LEU A 21 8.34 -5.03 8.14
C LEU A 21 8.99 -5.44 6.81
N PHE A 22 8.19 -5.78 5.79
CA PHE A 22 8.69 -6.12 4.47
C PHE A 22 9.52 -4.98 3.87
N GLU A 23 8.99 -3.76 3.85
CA GLU A 23 9.71 -2.60 3.34
C GLU A 23 10.95 -2.26 4.18
N GLN A 24 10.87 -2.37 5.51
CA GLN A 24 12.03 -2.17 6.38
C GLN A 24 13.16 -3.16 6.05
N ARG A 25 12.82 -4.42 5.80
CA ARG A 25 13.80 -5.45 5.42
C ARG A 25 14.34 -5.22 4.02
N SER A 26 13.49 -4.85 3.07
CA SER A 26 13.89 -4.53 1.70
C SER A 26 14.87 -3.35 1.66
N THR A 27 14.56 -2.25 2.35
CA THR A 27 15.46 -1.08 2.41
C THR A 27 16.78 -1.39 3.10
N ALA A 28 16.79 -2.22 4.14
CA ALA A 28 18.01 -2.68 4.79
C ALA A 28 18.87 -3.57 3.86
N ALA A 29 18.25 -4.43 3.06
CA ALA A 29 18.95 -5.30 2.11
C ALA A 29 19.51 -4.53 0.91
N ILE A 30 18.76 -3.55 0.39
CA ILE A 30 19.16 -2.72 -0.75
C ILE A 30 20.22 -1.68 -0.33
N GLY A 31 20.23 -1.28 0.94
CA GLY A 31 21.13 -0.25 1.46
C GLY A 31 20.74 1.17 1.09
N VAL A 32 19.53 1.37 0.55
CA VAL A 32 18.95 2.67 0.23
C VAL A 32 17.49 2.68 0.68
N ARG A 33 17.02 3.83 1.16
CA ARG A 33 15.66 4.02 1.68
C ARG A 33 14.90 5.03 0.85
N ASP A 34 13.64 4.69 0.55
CA ASP A 34 12.70 5.58 -0.10
C ASP A 34 12.30 6.77 0.80
N LYS A 35 12.00 7.91 0.17
CA LYS A 35 11.51 9.10 0.85
C LYS A 35 9.99 9.12 0.81
N PRO A 36 9.31 9.58 1.87
CA PRO A 36 7.86 9.69 1.85
C PRO A 36 7.43 10.55 0.67
N ARG A 37 6.48 10.02 -0.10
CA ARG A 37 5.96 10.64 -1.32
C ARG A 37 7.02 10.86 -2.40
N MET A 38 6.55 11.06 -3.62
CA MET A 38 7.41 11.54 -4.70
C MET A 38 7.73 13.03 -4.52
N GLN A 39 8.98 13.44 -4.76
CA GLN A 39 9.35 14.85 -4.84
C GLN A 39 9.15 15.35 -6.27
N PHE A 40 7.98 15.93 -6.52
CA PHE A 40 7.63 16.44 -7.85
C PHE A 40 8.67 17.46 -8.35
N GLY A 41 9.04 17.36 -9.63
CA GLY A 41 10.07 18.20 -10.25
C GLY A 41 11.52 17.82 -9.91
N LYS A 42 11.76 16.80 -9.07
CA LYS A 42 13.09 16.26 -8.82
C LYS A 42 13.19 14.83 -9.33
N ALA A 43 13.93 14.65 -10.42
CA ALA A 43 14.23 13.32 -10.95
C ALA A 43 15.56 12.78 -10.37
N ARG A 44 15.76 11.46 -10.49
CA ARG A 44 17.03 10.76 -10.19
C ARG A 44 17.47 10.86 -8.73
N ILE A 45 16.53 10.98 -7.79
CA ILE A 45 16.85 10.81 -6.37
C ILE A 45 17.09 9.31 -6.11
N LYS A 46 18.32 8.94 -5.76
CA LYS A 46 18.70 7.55 -5.50
C LYS A 46 17.77 6.94 -4.44
N GLY A 47 17.11 5.84 -4.82
CA GLY A 47 16.21 5.07 -3.94
C GLY A 47 14.81 5.63 -3.79
N GLN A 48 14.47 6.73 -4.45
CA GLN A 48 13.10 7.23 -4.44
C GLN A 48 12.20 6.40 -5.35
N MET A 49 11.04 6.00 -4.84
CA MET A 49 9.97 5.33 -5.56
C MET A 49 8.79 6.28 -5.79
N ASP A 50 8.04 6.03 -6.85
CA ASP A 50 6.76 6.69 -7.07
C ASP A 50 5.59 5.85 -6.56
N CYS A 51 4.35 6.33 -6.73
CA CYS A 51 3.16 5.60 -6.28
C CYS A 51 2.93 4.28 -7.04
N ILE A 52 3.43 4.15 -8.28
CA ILE A 52 3.28 2.95 -9.08
C ILE A 52 4.24 1.88 -8.56
N ASP A 53 5.49 2.24 -8.29
CA ASP A 53 6.50 1.35 -7.70
C ASP A 53 6.02 0.83 -6.33
N GLU A 54 5.63 1.74 -5.43
CA GLU A 54 5.12 1.43 -4.09
C GLU A 54 3.91 0.49 -4.13
N SER A 55 2.91 0.83 -4.95
CA SER A 55 1.71 0.00 -5.09
C SER A 55 2.00 -1.36 -5.71
N THR A 56 3.01 -1.47 -6.59
CA THR A 56 3.43 -2.73 -7.21
C THR A 56 4.14 -3.63 -6.21
N ASN A 57 5.08 -3.09 -5.44
CA ASN A 57 5.79 -3.83 -4.40
C ASN A 57 4.83 -4.35 -3.33
N THR A 58 3.90 -3.49 -2.89
CA THR A 58 2.87 -3.86 -1.92
C THR A 58 1.93 -4.93 -2.47
N ASP A 59 1.41 -4.78 -3.70
CA ASP A 59 0.53 -5.79 -4.32
C ASP A 59 1.22 -7.14 -4.47
N ASN A 60 2.47 -7.16 -4.95
CA ASN A 60 3.25 -8.39 -5.09
C ASN A 60 3.50 -9.07 -3.74
N PHE A 61 3.80 -8.31 -2.69
CA PHE A 61 3.97 -8.86 -1.36
C PHE A 61 2.66 -9.45 -0.81
N ILE A 62 1.53 -8.76 -0.97
CA ILE A 62 0.22 -9.28 -0.57
C ILE A 62 -0.12 -10.57 -1.33
N ARG A 63 0.12 -10.61 -2.64
CA ARG A 63 -0.04 -11.84 -3.46
C ARG A 63 0.84 -12.97 -2.98
N TYR A 64 2.07 -12.67 -2.58
CA TYR A 64 2.93 -13.67 -1.95
C TYR A 64 2.29 -14.21 -0.66
N LEU A 65 1.83 -13.34 0.25
CA LEU A 65 1.15 -13.79 1.49
C LEU A 65 -0.09 -14.66 1.20
N ASP A 66 -0.87 -14.29 0.19
CA ASP A 66 -2.05 -15.01 -0.26
C ASP A 66 -1.69 -16.41 -0.81
N SER A 67 -0.66 -16.48 -1.67
CA SER A 67 -0.16 -17.76 -2.22
C SER A 67 0.35 -18.73 -1.15
N ARG A 68 0.77 -18.21 0.01
CA ARG A 68 1.16 -19.01 1.19
C ARG A 68 -0.03 -19.40 2.05
N GLY A 69 -1.25 -18.99 1.69
CA GLY A 69 -2.47 -19.19 2.45
C GLY A 69 -2.48 -18.41 3.76
N TRP A 70 -1.75 -17.29 3.86
CA TRP A 70 -1.63 -16.50 5.10
C TRP A 70 -2.69 -15.41 5.23
N LEU A 71 -3.42 -15.13 4.15
CA LEU A 71 -4.66 -14.36 4.21
C LEU A 71 -5.84 -15.33 4.31
N LYS A 72 -6.73 -15.09 5.28
CA LYS A 72 -7.91 -15.92 5.61
C LYS A 72 -9.22 -15.18 5.39
N HIS A 73 -9.19 -13.85 5.46
CA HIS A 73 -10.36 -12.99 5.40
C HIS A 73 -10.42 -12.13 4.14
N HIS A 74 -9.27 -11.84 3.52
CA HIS A 74 -9.16 -11.06 2.30
C HIS A 74 -8.34 -11.78 1.23
N ALA A 75 -8.55 -11.38 -0.02
CA ALA A 75 -7.72 -11.78 -1.16
C ALA A 75 -7.20 -10.53 -1.90
N PRO A 76 -5.99 -10.57 -2.48
CA PRO A 76 -5.50 -9.50 -3.35
C PRO A 76 -6.33 -9.41 -4.62
N VAL A 77 -6.75 -8.20 -4.98
CA VAL A 77 -7.44 -7.92 -6.25
C VAL A 77 -6.62 -6.96 -7.08
N ARG A 78 -7.11 -6.60 -8.27
CA ARG A 78 -6.42 -5.62 -9.13
C ARG A 78 -6.25 -4.29 -8.39
N LYS A 79 -5.05 -3.71 -8.49
CA LYS A 79 -4.73 -2.36 -7.99
C LYS A 79 -5.75 -1.32 -8.47
N SER A 80 -5.97 -0.30 -7.65
CA SER A 80 -6.85 0.83 -8.01
C SER A 80 -6.05 2.12 -8.11
N ALA A 81 -6.56 3.04 -8.89
CA ALA A 81 -6.09 4.42 -8.96
C ALA A 81 -7.17 5.39 -8.49
N ARG A 82 -6.74 6.60 -8.14
CA ARG A 82 -7.60 7.79 -7.96
C ARG A 82 -6.90 9.02 -8.51
N GLY A 83 -7.68 10.07 -8.72
CA GLY A 83 -7.20 11.37 -9.16
C GLY A 83 -6.78 11.39 -10.64
N SER A 84 -6.87 12.58 -11.21
CA SER A 84 -6.37 12.89 -12.54
C SER A 84 -5.92 14.34 -12.56
N PHE A 85 -4.91 14.68 -13.36
CA PHE A 85 -4.48 16.07 -13.48
C PHE A 85 -5.63 17.02 -13.89
N PHE A 86 -6.70 16.50 -14.51
CA PHE A 86 -7.91 17.25 -14.87
C PHE A 86 -8.88 17.53 -13.71
N ASP A 87 -8.84 16.74 -12.63
CA ASP A 87 -9.72 16.92 -11.46
C ASP A 87 -9.01 17.56 -10.25
N GLY A 88 -7.82 18.11 -10.48
CA GLY A 88 -7.00 18.78 -9.48
C GLY A 88 -6.34 17.84 -8.48
N ARG A 89 -6.44 16.52 -8.65
CA ARG A 89 -5.80 15.53 -7.77
C ARG A 89 -4.63 14.86 -8.48
N TYR A 90 -3.57 14.61 -7.72
CA TYR A 90 -2.43 13.87 -8.21
C TYR A 90 -2.83 12.42 -8.52
N PRO A 91 -2.55 11.89 -9.74
CA PRO A 91 -2.80 10.50 -10.05
C PRO A 91 -2.04 9.60 -9.07
N HIS A 92 -2.79 8.77 -8.34
CA HIS A 92 -2.23 7.96 -7.26
C HIS A 92 -2.73 6.53 -7.36
N TRP A 93 -1.81 5.57 -7.16
CA TRP A 93 -2.09 4.13 -7.24
C TRP A 93 -1.94 3.47 -5.88
N THR A 94 -2.74 2.43 -5.62
CA THR A 94 -2.68 1.65 -4.39
C THR A 94 -2.94 0.16 -4.65
N ALA A 95 -2.34 -0.70 -3.82
CA ALA A 95 -2.72 -2.10 -3.76
C ALA A 95 -4.11 -2.25 -3.13
N VAL A 96 -4.82 -3.32 -3.47
CA VAL A 96 -6.20 -3.53 -2.99
C VAL A 96 -6.40 -4.96 -2.54
N ILE A 97 -7.00 -5.12 -1.37
CA ILE A 97 -7.51 -6.39 -0.88
C ILE A 97 -9.03 -6.35 -0.84
N GLN A 98 -9.67 -7.50 -1.05
CA GLN A 98 -11.12 -7.64 -1.01
C GLN A 98 -11.51 -8.67 0.06
N ALA A 99 -12.44 -8.29 0.93
CA ALA A 99 -13.05 -9.17 1.91
C ALA A 99 -14.10 -10.10 1.27
N LYS A 100 -14.52 -11.14 2.01
CA LYS A 100 -15.49 -12.15 1.51
C LYS A 100 -16.87 -11.59 1.17
N ASP A 101 -17.27 -10.50 1.82
CA ASP A 101 -18.50 -9.75 1.54
C ASP A 101 -18.35 -8.75 0.37
N SER A 102 -17.26 -8.89 -0.40
CA SER A 102 -16.88 -8.02 -1.51
C SER A 102 -16.43 -6.60 -1.14
N GLU A 103 -16.34 -6.25 0.15
CA GLU A 103 -15.81 -4.96 0.57
C GLU A 103 -14.33 -4.84 0.17
N ARG A 104 -13.95 -3.72 -0.43
CA ARG A 104 -12.57 -3.48 -0.90
C ARG A 104 -11.86 -2.49 0.00
N TRP A 105 -10.60 -2.79 0.30
CA TRP A 105 -9.73 -2.01 1.15
C TRP A 105 -8.47 -1.62 0.38
N ALA A 106 -8.12 -0.34 0.41
CA ALA A 106 -6.84 0.15 -0.09
C ALA A 106 -5.72 -0.27 0.88
N VAL A 107 -4.53 -0.55 0.36
CA VAL A 107 -3.29 -0.75 1.12
C VAL A 107 -2.24 0.15 0.51
N ASP A 108 -2.03 1.31 1.13
CA ASP A 108 -1.27 2.43 0.56
C ASP A 108 -0.03 2.76 1.42
N SER A 109 1.15 2.37 0.95
CA SER A 109 2.45 2.59 1.62
C SER A 109 3.09 3.96 1.32
N TRP A 110 2.56 4.71 0.34
CA TRP A 110 3.27 5.84 -0.28
C TRP A 110 3.52 7.06 0.63
N TYR A 111 2.70 7.26 1.67
CA TYR A 111 2.75 8.48 2.48
C TYR A 111 3.87 8.51 3.52
N GLU A 112 4.44 7.36 3.86
CA GLU A 112 5.50 7.22 4.85
C GLU A 112 6.84 6.93 4.15
N ALA A 113 7.96 7.11 4.86
CA ALA A 113 9.25 6.65 4.35
C ALA A 113 9.28 5.12 4.29
N GLY A 114 10.09 4.53 3.41
CA GLY A 114 10.19 3.08 3.26
C GLY A 114 10.35 2.36 4.61
N GLY A 115 9.40 1.48 4.92
CA GLY A 115 9.28 0.80 6.22
C GLY A 115 8.27 1.41 7.19
N GLY A 116 7.58 2.48 6.78
CA GLY A 116 6.46 3.06 7.50
C GLY A 116 5.18 2.23 7.36
N PRO A 117 4.24 2.34 8.30
CA PRO A 117 3.05 1.51 8.28
C PRO A 117 2.02 2.01 7.24
N PRO A 118 1.60 1.18 6.27
CA PRO A 118 0.75 1.59 5.16
C PRO A 118 -0.68 1.85 5.61
N ASP A 119 -1.36 2.77 4.96
CA ASP A 119 -2.77 3.04 5.15
C ASP A 119 -3.64 1.92 4.66
N ILE A 120 -4.47 1.39 5.58
CA ILE A 120 -5.47 0.37 5.27
C ILE A 120 -6.85 0.89 5.66
N MET A 121 -7.67 1.17 4.65
CA MET A 121 -9.00 1.77 4.81
C MET A 121 -9.94 1.35 3.67
N PRO A 122 -11.27 1.53 3.81
CA PRO A 122 -12.21 1.25 2.72
C PRO A 122 -11.80 1.98 1.44
N LEU A 123 -11.81 1.28 0.30
CA LEU A 123 -11.37 1.81 -0.99
C LEU A 123 -12.22 3.03 -1.40
N ALA A 124 -13.51 3.03 -1.07
CA ALA A 124 -14.41 4.15 -1.33
C ALA A 124 -13.97 5.42 -0.58
N ASP A 125 -13.50 5.28 0.66
CA ASP A 125 -13.00 6.40 1.47
C ASP A 125 -11.65 6.87 0.96
N TRP A 126 -10.75 5.94 0.66
CA TRP A 126 -9.47 6.25 0.04
C TRP A 126 -9.66 7.05 -1.26
N LYS A 127 -10.61 6.68 -2.13
CA LYS A 127 -10.87 7.42 -3.38
C LYS A 127 -11.31 8.87 -3.19
N ARG A 128 -11.82 9.25 -2.02
CA ARG A 128 -12.23 10.62 -1.70
C ARG A 128 -11.09 11.50 -1.16
N ARG A 129 -9.91 10.92 -0.86
CA ARG A 129 -8.74 11.68 -0.36
C ARG A 129 -7.78 12.07 -1.49
N GLY A 130 -6.67 12.71 -1.15
CA GLY A 130 -5.57 13.00 -2.08
C GLY A 130 -5.64 14.36 -2.78
N TYR A 131 -6.40 15.31 -2.25
CA TYR A 131 -6.32 16.71 -2.67
C TYR A 131 -4.97 17.30 -2.23
N GLY A 132 -4.26 17.97 -3.14
CA GLY A 132 -2.95 18.57 -2.85
C GLY A 132 -1.83 17.59 -2.46
N GLY A 133 -2.02 16.27 -2.63
CA GLY A 133 -1.05 15.26 -2.18
C GLY A 133 -1.06 15.00 -0.66
N GLU A 134 -2.14 15.38 0.03
CA GLU A 134 -2.34 15.13 1.46
C GLU A 134 -3.03 13.78 1.72
N ARG A 135 -2.91 13.29 2.96
CA ARG A 135 -3.34 11.97 3.43
C ARG A 135 -4.81 11.93 3.85
#